data_AF-A0A4R4G5D4-F1
#
_entry.id   AF-A0A4R4G5D4-F1
#
_cell.length_a   1.000
_cell.length_b   1.000
_cell.length_c   1.000
_cell.angle_alpha   90.00
_cell.angle_beta   90.00
_cell.angle_gamma   90.00
#
_symmetry.space_group_name_H-M   'P 1'
#
loop_
_entity.id
_entity.type
_entity.pdbx_description
1 polymer ?
#
loop_
_entity_poly.entity_id
_entity_poly.type
_entity_poly.pdbx_seq_one_letter_code
_entity_poly.pdbx_strand_id
1 'polypeptide(L)'
;MGIRSELEANFDFEIIDEFLDHYAMMVEIMEPLIVDLGSETRYHRSIDELFRIFHNIKSASGYLQMEPMTRLAAFVEEALEQLRTRDKKANDETVNWMISVADMFMQWQEDLKMDNELSHVHFSLLILPDMESE
;
A
#
# COMPACT_ATOMS: atom_id res chain seq x y z
N MET A 1 -1.29 -9.79 22.47
CA MET A 1 -2.13 -8.58 22.32
C MET A 1 -2.04 -8.25 20.86
N GLY A 2 -3.16 -8.07 20.17
CA GLY A 2 -3.11 -7.75 18.76
C GLY A 2 -2.72 -6.30 18.51
N ILE A 3 -2.53 -5.97 17.24
CA ILE A 3 -2.10 -4.65 16.80
C ILE A 3 -3.12 -3.57 17.14
N ARG A 4 -4.43 -3.86 17.08
CA ARG A 4 -5.47 -2.86 17.36
C ARG A 4 -5.51 -2.52 18.85
N SER A 5 -5.47 -3.54 19.71
CA SER A 5 -5.37 -3.34 21.16
C SER A 5 -4.10 -2.58 21.54
N GLU A 6 -2.98 -2.83 20.85
CA GLU A 6 -1.74 -2.08 21.05
C GLU A 6 -1.88 -0.60 20.67
N LEU A 7 -2.50 -0.31 19.53
CA LEU A 7 -2.74 1.06 19.07
C LEU A 7 -3.70 1.82 20.01
N GLU A 8 -4.82 1.21 20.39
CA GLU A 8 -5.82 1.81 21.30
C GLU A 8 -5.26 2.04 22.72
N ALA A 9 -4.20 1.32 23.12
CA ALA A 9 -3.52 1.55 24.39
C ALA A 9 -2.54 2.73 24.36
N ASN A 10 -2.06 3.14 23.17
CA ASN A 10 -0.99 4.13 23.01
C ASN A 10 -1.44 5.45 22.34
N PHE A 11 -2.61 5.46 21.70
CA PHE A 11 -3.11 6.60 20.93
C PHE A 11 -4.58 6.90 21.27
N ASP A 12 -5.01 8.13 21.00
CA ASP A 12 -6.42 8.53 21.19
C ASP A 12 -7.34 7.74 20.25
N PHE A 13 -8.48 7.30 20.79
CA PHE A 13 -9.47 6.51 20.05
C PHE A 13 -9.91 7.18 18.73
N GLU A 14 -10.13 8.49 18.73
CA GLU A 14 -10.54 9.25 17.53
C GLU A 14 -9.50 9.15 16.40
N ILE A 15 -8.21 9.15 16.75
CA ILE A 15 -7.11 9.01 15.77
C ILE A 15 -7.12 7.61 15.17
N ILE A 16 -7.35 6.58 16.00
CA ILE A 16 -7.38 5.19 15.53
C ILE A 16 -8.58 4.96 14.63
N ASP A 17 -9.76 5.47 15.00
CA ASP A 17 -10.99 5.32 14.21
C ASP A 17 -10.84 6.01 12.84
N GLU A 18 -10.34 7.25 12.81
CA GLU A 18 -10.07 7.98 11.56
C GLU A 18 -9.05 7.24 10.68
N PHE A 19 -7.98 6.72 11.28
CA PHE A 19 -6.99 5.93 10.54
C PHE A 19 -7.62 4.68 9.92
N LEU A 20 -8.39 3.90 10.69
CA LEU A 20 -8.99 2.66 10.21
C LEU A 20 -9.98 2.91 9.06
N ASP A 21 -10.78 3.95 9.16
CA ASP A 21 -11.72 4.35 8.11
C ASP A 21 -11.00 4.80 6.84
N HIS A 22 -9.99 5.66 6.96
CA HIS A 22 -9.20 6.11 5.82
C HIS A 22 -8.41 4.97 5.18
N TYR A 23 -7.82 4.10 6.00
CA TYR A 23 -7.09 2.93 5.53
C TYR A 23 -7.99 1.98 4.76
N ALA A 24 -9.22 1.74 5.24
CA ALA A 24 -10.18 0.89 4.56
C ALA A 24 -10.56 1.42 3.18
N MET A 25 -10.82 2.72 3.05
CA MET A 25 -11.11 3.34 1.75
C MET A 25 -9.94 3.25 0.77
N MET A 26 -8.71 3.47 1.26
CA MET A 26 -7.51 3.38 0.42
C MET A 26 -7.25 1.96 -0.10
N VAL A 27 -7.43 0.95 0.77
CA VAL A 27 -7.26 -0.46 0.39
C VAL A 27 -8.33 -0.88 -0.64
N GLU A 28 -9.58 -0.45 -0.49
CA GLU A 28 -10.68 -0.78 -1.40
C GLU A 28 -10.41 -0.32 -2.85
N ILE A 29 -9.83 0.86 -3.03
CA ILE A 29 -9.60 1.43 -4.37
C ILE A 29 -8.26 1.03 -5.00
N MET A 30 -7.37 0.38 -4.25
CA MET A 30 -5.99 0.13 -4.67
C MET A 30 -5.92 -0.80 -5.88
N GLU A 31 -6.61 -1.95 -5.84
CA GLU A 31 -6.56 -2.96 -6.90
C GLU A 31 -7.11 -2.44 -8.26
N PRO A 32 -8.28 -1.76 -8.33
CA PRO A 32 -8.73 -1.16 -9.58
C PRO A 32 -7.73 -0.20 -10.21
N LEU A 33 -7.04 0.62 -9.39
CA LEU A 33 -6.01 1.54 -9.88
C LEU A 33 -4.78 0.79 -10.40
N ILE A 34 -4.39 -0.31 -9.74
CA ILE A 34 -3.27 -1.15 -10.17
C ILE A 34 -3.57 -1.80 -11.53
N VAL A 35 -4.77 -2.35 -11.71
CA VAL A 35 -5.19 -2.93 -13.00
C VAL A 35 -5.11 -1.89 -14.12
N ASP A 36 -5.46 -0.64 -13.83
CA ASP A 36 -5.41 0.46 -14.79
C ASP A 36 -3.99 0.86 -15.20
N LEU A 37 -2.94 0.43 -14.48
CA LEU A 37 -1.55 0.60 -14.92
C LEU A 37 -1.24 -0.15 -16.22
N GLY A 38 -1.99 -1.22 -16.52
CA GLY A 38 -1.91 -1.92 -17.81
C GLY A 38 -2.56 -1.17 -18.97
N SER A 39 -3.17 0.00 -18.74
CA SER A 39 -3.86 0.80 -19.75
C SER A 39 -3.16 2.13 -20.00
N GLU A 40 -2.68 2.35 -21.22
CA GLU A 40 -1.99 3.59 -21.62
C GLU A 40 -2.82 4.84 -21.35
N THR A 41 -4.15 4.79 -21.55
CA THR A 41 -5.02 5.96 -21.37
C THR A 41 -5.35 6.27 -19.91
N ARG A 42 -5.12 5.34 -18.98
CA ARG A 42 -5.42 5.51 -17.55
C ARG A 42 -4.17 5.54 -16.67
N TYR A 43 -3.03 5.08 -17.21
CA TYR A 43 -1.73 4.96 -16.54
C TYR A 43 -1.38 6.14 -15.64
N HIS A 44 -1.22 7.34 -16.21
CA HIS A 44 -0.77 8.52 -15.46
C HIS A 44 -1.69 8.89 -14.29
N ARG A 45 -3.02 8.83 -14.52
CA ARG A 45 -4.00 9.09 -13.46
C ARG A 45 -3.87 8.05 -12.35
N SER A 46 -3.78 6.77 -12.71
CA SER A 46 -3.76 5.69 -11.75
C SER A 46 -2.47 5.66 -10.94
N ILE A 47 -1.32 5.94 -11.57
CA ILE A 47 -0.06 6.09 -10.87
C ILE A 47 -0.11 7.25 -9.88
N ASP A 48 -0.57 8.42 -10.29
CA ASP A 48 -0.62 9.58 -9.39
C ASP A 48 -1.51 9.31 -8.17
N GLU A 49 -2.59 8.55 -8.34
CA GLU A 49 -3.47 8.19 -7.24
C GLU A 49 -2.87 7.12 -6.33
N LEU A 50 -2.24 6.08 -6.90
CA LEU A 50 -1.51 5.09 -6.11
C LEU A 50 -0.38 5.75 -5.32
N PHE A 51 0.36 6.67 -5.91
CA PHE A 51 1.42 7.42 -5.23
C PHE A 51 0.86 8.16 -4.01
N ARG A 52 -0.29 8.84 -4.15
CA ARG A 52 -0.98 9.50 -3.03
C ARG A 52 -1.42 8.51 -1.95
N ILE A 53 -1.97 7.37 -2.34
CA ILE A 53 -2.39 6.32 -1.41
C ILE A 53 -1.21 5.84 -0.56
N PHE A 54 -0.11 5.43 -1.20
CA PHE A 54 1.05 4.92 -0.46
C PHE A 54 1.74 6.01 0.36
N HIS A 55 1.76 7.25 -0.11
CA HIS A 55 2.24 8.40 0.67
C HIS A 55 1.42 8.61 1.96
N ASN A 56 0.09 8.54 1.87
CA ASN A 56 -0.80 8.68 3.02
C ASN A 56 -0.63 7.51 3.98
N ILE A 57 -0.57 6.27 3.48
CA ILE A 57 -0.35 5.08 4.31
C ILE A 57 1.00 5.16 5.02
N LYS A 58 2.08 5.53 4.32
CA LYS A 58 3.42 5.72 4.92
C LYS A 58 3.37 6.73 6.06
N SER A 59 2.72 7.87 5.84
CA SER A 59 2.65 8.94 6.84
C SER A 59 1.84 8.53 8.06
N ALA A 60 0.66 7.91 7.85
CA ALA A 60 -0.20 7.47 8.95
C ALA A 60 0.40 6.31 9.74
N SER A 61 0.94 5.29 9.05
CA SER A 61 1.61 4.16 9.71
C SER A 61 2.87 4.58 10.45
N GLY A 62 3.62 5.57 9.93
CA GLY A 62 4.78 6.13 10.62
C GLY A 62 4.40 6.88 11.90
N TYR A 63 3.31 7.65 11.86
CA TYR A 63 2.76 8.31 13.06
C TYR A 63 2.32 7.28 14.12
N LEU A 64 1.65 6.23 13.69
CA LEU A 64 1.16 5.13 14.54
C LEU A 64 2.23 4.09 14.90
N GLN A 65 3.49 4.31 14.50
CA GLN A 65 4.64 3.45 14.79
C GLN A 65 4.50 2.01 14.27
N MET A 66 3.72 1.80 13.22
CA MET A 66 3.61 0.53 12.50
C MET A 66 4.76 0.40 11.48
N GLU A 67 5.95 0.09 11.98
CA GLU A 67 7.19 0.08 11.21
C GLU A 67 7.14 -0.83 9.97
N PRO A 68 6.61 -2.08 10.01
CA PRO A 68 6.54 -2.91 8.81
C PRO A 68 5.72 -2.28 7.68
N MET A 69 4.58 -1.68 8.03
CA MET A 69 3.71 -0.99 7.08
C MET A 69 4.35 0.28 6.52
N THR A 70 4.99 1.06 7.39
CA THR A 70 5.71 2.28 7.01
C THR A 70 6.79 1.99 5.97
N ARG A 71 7.59 0.94 6.21
CA ARG A 71 8.70 0.55 5.32
C ARG A 71 8.21 0.04 3.97
N LEU A 72 7.19 -0.82 3.96
CA LEU A 72 6.66 -1.34 2.70
C LEU A 72 6.01 -0.22 1.88
N ALA A 73 5.24 0.67 2.52
CA ALA A 73 4.63 1.82 1.85
C ALA A 73 5.69 2.76 1.24
N ALA A 74 6.77 3.04 1.98
CA ALA A 74 7.89 3.84 1.46
C ALA A 74 8.58 3.18 0.26
N PHE A 75 8.83 1.87 0.32
CA PHE A 75 9.43 1.12 -0.79
C PHE A 75 8.56 1.16 -2.05
N VAL A 76 7.24 1.00 -1.90
CA VAL A 76 6.31 1.05 -3.02
C VAL A 76 6.16 2.46 -3.58
N GLU A 77 6.14 3.49 -2.72
CA GLU A 77 6.13 4.89 -3.14
C GLU A 77 7.37 5.24 -4.00
N GLU A 78 8.55 4.75 -3.63
CA GLU A 78 9.78 4.90 -4.44
C GLU A 78 9.70 4.17 -5.79
N ALA A 79 9.09 2.97 -5.82
CA ALA A 79 8.86 2.24 -7.07
C ALA A 79 7.88 2.99 -7.98
N LEU A 80 6.79 3.52 -7.42
CA LEU A 80 5.81 4.32 -8.15
C LEU A 80 6.41 5.61 -8.69
N GLU A 81 7.30 6.28 -7.96
CA GLU A 81 8.02 7.46 -8.45
C GLU A 81 8.87 7.14 -9.70
N GLN A 82 9.51 5.97 -9.75
CA GLN A 82 10.20 5.51 -10.96
C GLN A 82 9.23 5.32 -12.13
N LEU A 83 8.07 4.72 -11.87
CA LEU A 83 7.03 4.50 -12.88
C LEU A 83 6.42 5.83 -13.38
N ARG A 84 6.25 6.85 -12.53
CA ARG A 84 5.72 8.18 -12.90
C ARG A 84 6.46 8.86 -14.02
N THR A 85 7.77 8.64 -14.11
CA THR A 85 8.63 9.29 -15.12
C THR A 85 8.47 8.70 -16.51
N ARG A 86 7.68 7.63 -16.64
CA ARG A 86 7.53 6.88 -17.89
C ARG A 86 6.27 7.27 -18.61
N ASP A 87 6.31 7.18 -19.93
CA ASP A 87 5.17 7.50 -20.80
C ASP A 87 4.61 6.24 -21.49
N LYS A 88 4.65 5.11 -20.77
CA LYS A 88 4.18 3.80 -21.24
C LYS A 88 3.48 3.07 -20.10
N LYS A 89 2.50 2.23 -20.44
CA LYS A 89 1.83 1.34 -19.48
C LYS A 89 2.82 0.43 -18.75
N ALA A 90 2.45 -0.04 -17.57
CA ALA A 90 3.19 -1.07 -16.84
C ALA A 90 3.10 -2.42 -17.57
N ASN A 91 4.16 -3.21 -17.49
CA ASN A 91 4.16 -4.60 -17.94
C ASN A 91 3.44 -5.50 -16.92
N ASP A 92 3.11 -6.73 -17.34
CA ASP A 92 2.35 -7.67 -16.52
C ASP A 92 3.09 -8.06 -15.23
N GLU A 93 4.41 -8.13 -15.26
CA GLU A 93 5.23 -8.44 -14.08
C GLU A 93 5.08 -7.35 -13.00
N THR A 94 5.11 -6.09 -13.42
CA THR A 94 4.91 -4.92 -12.55
C THR A 94 3.49 -4.87 -11.99
N VAL A 95 2.48 -5.13 -12.83
CA VAL A 95 1.08 -5.17 -12.37
C VAL A 95 0.87 -6.29 -11.35
N ASN A 96 1.39 -7.50 -11.61
CA ASN A 96 1.27 -8.63 -10.68
C ASN A 96 2.00 -8.40 -9.36
N TRP A 97 3.17 -7.77 -9.40
CA TRP A 97 3.89 -7.36 -8.19
C TRP A 97 3.07 -6.36 -7.38
N MET A 98 2.50 -5.33 -8.02
CA MET A 98 1.62 -4.36 -7.36
C MET A 98 0.36 -4.99 -6.77
N ILE A 99 -0.24 -6.00 -7.43
CA ILE A 99 -1.37 -6.77 -6.87
C ILE A 99 -0.92 -7.50 -5.59
N SER A 100 0.24 -8.15 -5.61
CA SER A 100 0.78 -8.83 -4.42
C SER A 100 1.07 -7.85 -3.27
N VAL A 101 1.46 -6.61 -3.60
CA VAL A 101 1.58 -5.52 -2.63
C VAL A 101 0.19 -5.20 -2.05
N ALA A 102 -0.82 -4.98 -2.89
CA ALA A 102 -2.19 -4.70 -2.42
C ALA A 102 -2.74 -5.81 -1.52
N ASP A 103 -2.47 -7.08 -1.84
CA ASP A 103 -2.81 -8.23 -1.02
C ASP A 103 -2.21 -8.14 0.39
N MET A 104 -0.96 -7.68 0.52
CA MET A 104 -0.32 -7.48 1.82
C MET A 104 -1.02 -6.38 2.64
N PHE A 105 -1.40 -5.27 2.01
CA PHE A 105 -2.13 -4.20 2.69
C PHE A 105 -3.57 -4.63 3.06
N MET A 106 -4.22 -5.45 2.23
CA MET A 106 -5.49 -6.10 2.57
C MET A 106 -5.33 -7.04 3.77
N GLN A 107 -4.28 -7.85 3.81
CA GLN A 107 -4.02 -8.73 4.96
C GLN A 107 -3.84 -7.93 6.25
N TRP A 108 -3.10 -6.83 6.22
CA TRP A 108 -2.97 -5.94 7.39
C TRP A 108 -4.28 -5.28 7.79
N GLN A 109 -5.17 -4.98 6.85
CA GLN A 109 -6.51 -4.48 7.15
C GLN A 109 -7.30 -5.51 7.97
N GLU A 110 -7.22 -6.78 7.57
CA GLU A 110 -7.86 -7.87 8.31
C GLU A 110 -7.21 -8.10 9.67
N ASP A 111 -5.88 -8.00 9.78
CA ASP A 111 -5.19 -8.09 11.06
C ASP A 111 -5.61 -6.98 12.03
N LEU A 112 -5.76 -5.75 11.55
CA LEU A 112 -6.28 -4.61 12.33
C LEU A 112 -7.73 -4.83 12.76
N LYS A 113 -8.60 -5.31 11.85
CA LYS A 113 -10.01 -5.57 12.15
C LYS A 113 -10.19 -6.67 13.19
N MET A 114 -9.42 -7.75 13.08
CA MET A 114 -9.53 -8.94 13.93
C MET A 114 -8.67 -8.85 15.20
N ASP A 115 -7.91 -7.76 15.37
CA ASP A 115 -6.93 -7.61 16.44
C ASP A 115 -5.93 -8.78 16.49
N ASN A 116 -5.41 -9.15 15.33
CA ASN A 116 -4.31 -10.11 15.21
C ASN A 116 -2.97 -9.43 15.47
N GLU A 117 -1.91 -10.23 15.61
CA GLU A 117 -0.56 -9.73 15.38
C GLU A 117 -0.39 -9.34 13.91
N LEU A 118 0.37 -8.27 13.65
CA LEU A 118 0.57 -7.78 12.29
C LEU A 118 1.38 -8.79 11.46
N SER A 119 0.80 -9.28 10.36
CA SER A 119 1.44 -10.26 9.48
C SER A 119 2.79 -9.77 8.94
N HIS A 120 3.73 -10.69 8.77
CA HIS A 120 5.06 -10.37 8.24
C HIS A 120 5.03 -10.11 6.73
N VAL A 121 5.82 -9.13 6.29
CA VAL A 121 6.00 -8.83 4.86
C VAL A 121 6.62 -10.03 4.15
N HIS A 122 5.97 -10.48 3.07
CA HIS A 122 6.53 -11.52 2.20
C HIS A 122 7.81 -11.03 1.52
N PHE A 123 8.88 -11.81 1.59
CA PHE A 123 10.19 -11.43 1.02
C PHE A 123 10.14 -11.12 -0.48
N SER A 124 9.25 -11.78 -1.22
CA SER A 124 9.03 -11.53 -2.65
C SER A 124 8.61 -10.08 -2.95
N LEU A 125 7.95 -9.41 -2.00
CA LEU A 125 7.53 -8.01 -2.17
C LEU A 125 8.71 -7.04 -2.11
N LEU A 126 9.84 -7.46 -1.56
CA LEU A 126 11.06 -6.64 -1.43
C LEU A 126 11.98 -6.77 -2.65
N ILE A 127 11.55 -7.51 -3.68
CA ILE A 127 12.25 -7.66 -4.96
C ILE A 127 11.44 -6.88 -5.98
N LEU A 128 12.02 -5.82 -6.54
CA LEU A 128 11.37 -5.08 -7.63
C LEU A 128 11.32 -5.97 -8.88
N PRO A 129 10.18 -5.96 -9.61
CA PRO A 129 10.10 -6.58 -10.92
C PRO A 129 10.99 -5.83 -11.91
N ASP A 130 11.28 -6.44 -13.06
CA ASP A 130 11.82 -5.66 -14.18
C ASP A 130 10.73 -4.70 -14.67
N MET A 131 10.84 -3.46 -14.23
CA MET A 131 9.88 -2.45 -14.63
C MET A 131 10.14 -2.01 -16.09
N GLU A 132 11.38 -2.04 -16.59
CA GLU A 132 11.77 -1.42 -17.87
C GLU A 132 11.39 -2.22 -19.12
N SER A 133 11.19 -3.53 -19.00
CA SER A 133 10.84 -4.39 -20.12
C SER A 133 9.41 -4.18 -20.63
N GLU A 134 9.24 -4.33 -21.94
CA GLU A 134 7.95 -4.26 -22.65
C GLU A 134 7.19 -5.59 -22.65
#